data_AF-A0A1X2IM81-F1
#
_entry.id   AF-A0A1X2IM81-F1
#
_cell.length_a   1.000
_cell.length_b   1.000
_cell.length_c   1.000
_cell.angle_alpha   90.00
_cell.angle_beta   90.00
_cell.angle_gamma   90.00
#
_symmetry.space_group_name_H-M   'P 1'
#
loop_
_entity.id
_entity.type
_entity.pdbx_description
1 polymer ?
#
loop_
_entity_poly.entity_id
_entity_poly.type
_entity_poly.pdbx_seq_one_letter_code
_entity_poly.pdbx_strand_id
1 'polypeptide(L)'
;MESAWTEVQQICDTNPNKVSPVSALCWDPYHELLWVGNDTGRVCSYYGKGLQKYTSFKAHVDQQIRQIRVTERGVISLSPKSVQMRDRQGLVRWNIR
;
A
#
# COMPACT_ATOMS: atom_id res chain seq x y z
N MET A 1 1.04 35.36 -3.32
CA MET A 1 0.26 34.58 -2.35
C MET A 1 1.01 33.28 -2.16
N GLU A 2 1.82 33.18 -1.11
CA GLU A 2 2.59 31.94 -0.84
C GLU A 2 1.61 30.82 -0.51
N SER A 3 1.70 29.72 -1.26
CA SER A 3 0.97 28.50 -0.94
C SER A 3 1.52 27.91 0.36
N ALA A 4 0.80 28.13 1.46
CA ALA A 4 1.16 27.60 2.78
C ALA A 4 0.80 26.10 2.86
N TRP A 5 1.65 25.25 2.29
CA TRP A 5 1.57 23.81 2.53
C TRP A 5 1.99 23.51 3.96
N THR A 6 1.16 22.78 4.68
CA THR A 6 1.44 22.30 6.03
C THR A 6 1.29 20.79 6.08
N GLU A 7 2.05 20.14 6.97
CA GLU A 7 1.83 18.72 7.26
C GLU A 7 0.45 18.55 7.90
N VAL A 8 -0.34 17.61 7.35
CA VAL A 8 -1.70 17.34 7.86
C VAL A 8 -1.71 16.11 8.76
N GLN A 9 -0.89 15.10 8.46
CA GLN A 9 -0.91 13.83 9.17
C GLN A 9 0.39 13.04 8.96
N GLN A 10 0.84 12.37 10.02
CA GLN A 10 1.90 11.37 10.00
C GLN A 10 1.44 10.12 10.75
N ILE A 11 1.78 8.94 10.23
CA ILE A 11 1.55 7.65 10.88
C ILE A 11 2.84 6.82 10.90
N CYS A 12 2.97 5.95 11.89
CA CYS A 12 4.07 5.00 12.02
C CYS A 12 3.57 3.64 12.50
N ASP A 13 4.44 2.62 12.47
CA ASP A 13 4.11 1.33 13.04
C ASP A 13 3.84 1.44 14.54
N THR A 14 2.76 0.79 15.01
CA THR A 14 2.37 0.83 16.43
C THR A 14 3.28 0.00 17.34
N ASN A 15 4.07 -0.92 16.77
CA ASN A 15 5.01 -1.76 17.51
C ASN A 15 6.47 -1.39 17.17
N PRO A 16 7.18 -0.69 18.07
CA PRO A 16 8.55 -0.26 17.82
C PRO A 16 9.54 -1.43 17.72
N ASN A 17 9.20 -2.62 18.24
CA ASN A 17 10.04 -3.81 18.13
C ASN A 17 9.87 -4.53 16.79
N LYS A 18 8.91 -4.11 15.95
CA LYS A 18 8.61 -4.72 14.66
C LYS A 18 8.28 -3.64 13.63
N VAL A 19 9.30 -2.85 13.31
CA VAL A 19 9.23 -1.83 12.26
C VAL A 19 9.34 -2.49 10.90
N SER A 20 8.43 -2.17 9.98
CA SER A 20 8.53 -2.56 8.58
C SER A 20 8.61 -1.31 7.71
N PRO A 21 9.78 -0.98 7.14
CA PRO A 21 9.92 0.22 6.32
C PRO A 21 8.99 0.22 5.12
N VAL A 22 8.50 1.40 4.78
CA VAL A 22 7.77 1.64 3.54
C VAL A 22 8.74 1.46 2.37
N SER A 23 8.34 0.64 1.40
CA SER A 23 9.13 0.29 0.22
C SER A 23 8.47 0.73 -1.09
N ALA A 24 7.16 0.91 -1.10
CA ALA A 24 6.41 1.40 -2.25
C ALA A 24 5.18 2.20 -1.80
N LEU A 25 4.83 3.22 -2.56
CA LEU A 25 3.64 4.05 -2.37
C LEU A 25 2.89 4.23 -3.70
N CYS A 26 1.56 4.28 -3.66
CA CYS A 26 0.75 4.62 -4.81
C CYS A 26 -0.59 5.25 -4.37
N TRP A 27 -0.89 6.44 -4.85
CA TRP A 27 -2.24 6.99 -4.75
C TRP A 27 -3.19 6.23 -5.67
N ASP A 28 -4.41 5.99 -5.21
CA ASP A 28 -5.47 5.38 -5.99
C ASP A 28 -6.23 6.47 -6.76
N PRO A 29 -6.23 6.49 -8.10
CA PRO A 29 -6.93 7.52 -8.84
C PRO A 29 -8.45 7.29 -8.91
N TYR A 30 -8.96 6.17 -8.39
CA TYR A 30 -10.39 5.83 -8.44
C TYR A 30 -11.07 5.91 -7.08
N HIS A 31 -10.31 5.86 -5.98
CA HIS A 31 -10.81 5.88 -4.61
C HIS A 31 -9.88 6.75 -3.75
N GLU A 32 -10.36 7.34 -2.67
CA GLU A 32 -9.55 8.20 -1.78
C GLU A 32 -8.60 7.36 -0.89
N LEU A 33 -7.73 6.56 -1.51
CA LEU A 33 -6.84 5.60 -0.86
C LEU A 33 -5.37 5.88 -1.21
N LEU A 34 -4.52 5.82 -0.18
CA LEU A 34 -3.07 5.68 -0.32
C LEU A 34 -2.68 4.22 -0.10
N TRP A 35 -2.08 3.59 -1.10
CA TRP A 35 -1.52 2.25 -1.00
C TRP A 35 -0.06 2.31 -0.57
N VAL A 36 0.29 1.45 0.39
CA VAL A 36 1.62 1.37 1.03
C VAL A 36 2.09 -0.07 1.05
N GLY A 37 3.26 -0.34 0.48
CA GLY A 37 3.92 -1.63 0.50
C GLY A 37 5.15 -1.63 1.41
N ASN A 38 5.45 -2.76 2.04
CA ASN A 38 6.62 -2.90 2.90
C ASN A 38 7.61 -4.00 2.43
N ASP A 39 8.74 -4.09 3.13
CA ASP A 39 9.80 -5.06 2.87
C ASP A 39 9.45 -6.52 3.19
N THR A 40 8.39 -6.77 3.97
CA THR A 40 7.90 -8.12 4.31
C THR A 40 6.77 -8.61 3.40
N GLY A 41 6.44 -7.85 2.36
CA GLY A 41 5.46 -8.22 1.33
C GLY A 41 4.01 -7.96 1.71
N ARG A 42 3.78 -7.12 2.72
CA ARG A 42 2.45 -6.61 3.09
C ARG A 42 2.15 -5.35 2.28
N VAL A 43 0.90 -5.26 1.86
CA VAL A 43 0.30 -4.07 1.27
C VAL A 43 -0.85 -3.62 2.16
N CYS A 44 -0.86 -2.34 2.49
CA CYS A 44 -1.88 -1.67 3.28
C CYS A 44 -2.48 -0.50 2.48
N SER A 45 -3.73 -0.17 2.74
CA SER A 45 -4.36 1.06 2.24
C SER A 45 -4.79 1.95 3.39
N TYR A 46 -4.74 3.26 3.16
CA TYR A 46 -5.16 4.29 4.10
C TYR A 46 -6.13 5.26 3.43
N TYR A 47 -7.24 5.55 4.10
CA TYR A 47 -8.33 6.37 3.60
C TYR A 47 -8.17 7.84 4.04
N GLY A 48 -8.28 8.72 3.05
CA GLY A 48 -8.36 10.17 3.20
C GLY A 48 -7.20 10.83 3.94
N LYS A 49 -7.39 12.13 4.24
CA LYS A 49 -6.39 12.97 4.91
C LYS A 49 -5.98 12.48 6.31
N GLY A 50 -6.83 11.71 6.98
CA GLY A 50 -6.55 11.15 8.30
C GLY A 50 -5.66 9.90 8.28
N LEU A 51 -5.33 9.39 7.08
CA LEU A 51 -4.61 8.13 6.88
C LEU A 51 -5.22 6.99 7.71
N GLN A 52 -6.56 6.86 7.68
CA GLN A 52 -7.24 5.80 8.42
C GLN A 52 -7.04 4.46 7.73
N LYS A 53 -6.52 3.45 8.43
CA LYS A 53 -6.26 2.15 7.84
C LYS A 53 -7.55 1.52 7.30
N TYR A 54 -7.57 1.18 6.01
CA TYR A 54 -8.73 0.60 5.32
C TYR A 54 -8.57 -0.91 5.13
N THR A 55 -7.60 -1.36 4.32
CA THR A 55 -7.30 -2.80 4.13
C THR A 55 -5.81 -3.10 4.34
N SER A 56 -5.49 -4.35 4.69
CA SER A 56 -4.11 -4.78 4.93
C SER A 56 -3.96 -6.28 4.73
N PHE A 57 -3.13 -6.69 3.78
CA PHE A 57 -2.94 -8.10 3.41
C PHE A 57 -1.47 -8.41 3.10
N LYS A 58 -1.06 -9.66 3.36
CA LYS A 58 0.25 -10.17 2.91
C LYS A 58 0.11 -10.61 1.45
N ALA A 59 0.60 -9.81 0.52
CA ALA A 59 0.51 -10.08 -0.91
C ALA A 59 1.61 -11.06 -1.36
N HIS A 60 2.82 -10.88 -0.83
CA HIS A 60 4.01 -11.68 -1.15
C HIS A 60 4.66 -12.16 0.16
N VAL A 61 5.10 -13.42 0.19
CA VAL A 61 5.71 -14.00 1.40
C VAL A 61 7.19 -13.68 1.41
N ASP A 62 7.61 -12.90 2.42
CA ASP A 62 9.01 -12.59 2.74
C ASP A 62 9.76 -11.97 1.56
N GLN A 63 9.05 -11.09 0.86
CA GLN A 63 9.50 -10.41 -0.35
C GLN A 63 9.04 -8.96 -0.31
N GLN A 64 9.98 -8.04 -0.48
CA GLN A 64 9.71 -6.62 -0.55
C GLN A 64 8.74 -6.28 -1.68
N ILE A 65 7.79 -5.37 -1.40
CA ILE A 65 6.98 -4.75 -2.44
C ILE A 65 7.85 -3.76 -3.20
N ARG A 66 8.14 -4.03 -4.47
CA ARG A 66 8.95 -3.16 -5.34
C ARG A 66 8.13 -2.01 -5.93
N GLN A 67 6.86 -2.28 -6.23
CA GLN A 67 6.00 -1.30 -6.87
C GLN A 67 4.53 -1.66 -6.64
N ILE A 68 3.70 -0.63 -6.54
CA ILE A 68 2.24 -0.76 -6.57
C ILE A 68 1.73 0.04 -7.77
N ARG A 69 0.79 -0.54 -8.50
CA ARG A 69 0.03 0.13 -9.55
C ARG A 69 -1.45 -0.13 -9.37
N VAL A 70 -2.23 0.90 -9.60
CA VAL A 70 -3.67 0.85 -9.43
C VAL A 70 -4.33 0.95 -10.80
N THR A 71 -5.34 0.12 -11.00
CA THR A 71 -6.23 0.11 -12.15
C THR A 71 -7.67 0.29 -11.65
N GLU A 72 -8.61 0.52 -12.57
CA GLU A 72 -10.02 0.57 -12.23
C GLU A 72 -10.46 -0.73 -11.53
N ARG A 73 -9.97 -1.87 -12.02
CA ARG A 73 -10.33 -3.23 -11.57
C ARG A 73 -9.67 -3.66 -10.25
N GLY A 74 -8.64 -2.95 -9.77
CA GLY A 74 -7.93 -3.31 -8.54
C GLY A 74 -6.47 -2.87 -8.51
N VAL A 75 -5.72 -3.48 -7.60
CA VAL A 75 -4.38 -3.09 -7.19
C VAL A 75 -3.40 -4.21 -7.52
N ILE A 76 -2.36 -3.87 -8.26
CA ILE A 76 -1.28 -4.77 -8.67
C ILE A 76 -0.06 -4.44 -7.82
N SER A 77 0.50 -5.45 -7.17
CA SER A 77 1.77 -5.34 -6.43
C SER A 77 2.82 -6.25 -7.05
N LEU A 78 4.03 -5.69 -7.22
CA LEU A 78 5.20 -6.35 -7.76
C LEU A 78 6.18 -6.69 -6.64
N SER A 79 6.72 -7.91 -6.66
CA SER A 79 7.83 -8.35 -5.81
C SER A 79 8.99 -8.87 -6.68
N PRO A 80 10.12 -9.31 -6.08
CA PRO A 80 11.21 -9.93 -6.83
C PRO A 80 10.84 -11.21 -7.57
N LYS A 81 9.81 -11.95 -7.13
CA LYS A 81 9.49 -13.29 -7.63
C LYS A 81 8.00 -13.48 -7.98
N SER A 82 7.18 -12.43 -7.89
CA SER A 82 5.77 -12.54 -8.24
C SER A 82 5.10 -11.21 -8.52
N VAL A 83 4.02 -11.29 -9.29
CA VAL A 83 3.08 -10.20 -9.53
C VAL A 83 1.71 -10.65 -9.07
N GLN A 84 1.05 -9.85 -8.25
CA GLN A 84 -0.27 -10.20 -7.73
C GLN A 84 -1.23 -9.03 -7.87
N MET A 85 -2.45 -9.33 -8.32
CA MET A 85 -3.56 -8.40 -8.29
C MET A 85 -4.57 -8.79 -7.21
N ARG A 86 -4.99 -7.79 -6.44
CA ARG A 86 -6.13 -7.88 -5.52
C ARG A 86 -7.13 -6.76 -5.82
N ASP A 87 -8.38 -6.93 -5.42
CA ASP A 87 -9.28 -5.78 -5.34
C ASP A 87 -8.99 -4.94 -4.08
N ARG A 88 -9.72 -3.83 -3.94
CA ARG A 88 -9.50 -2.84 -2.87
C ARG A 88 -9.91 -3.39 -1.49
N GLN A 89 -10.78 -4.41 -1.48
CA GLN A 89 -11.21 -5.17 -0.31
C GLN A 89 -10.18 -6.24 0.09
N GLY A 90 -9.19 -6.50 -0.76
CA GLY A 90 -8.07 -7.40 -0.48
C GLY A 90 -8.25 -8.83 -0.97
N LEU A 91 -9.27 -9.13 -1.78
CA LEU A 91 -9.45 -10.46 -2.37
C LEU A 91 -8.49 -10.66 -3.54
N VAL A 92 -7.91 -11.87 -3.62
CA VAL A 92 -7.01 -12.24 -4.73
C VAL A 92 -7.79 -12.36 -6.02
N ARG A 93 -7.36 -11.61 -7.05
CA ARG A 93 -7.87 -11.76 -8.41
C ARG A 93 -7.02 -12.75 -9.20
N TRP A 94 -5.70 -12.58 -9.14
CA TRP A 94 -4.74 -13.51 -9.75
C TRP A 94 -3.35 -13.31 -9.15
N ASN A 95 -2.49 -14.31 -9.35
CA ASN A 95 -1.09 -14.31 -8.92
C ASN A 95 -0.24 -15.01 -9.99
N ILE A 96 0.86 -14.37 -10.38
CA ILE A 96 1.86 -14.89 -11.32
C ILE A 96 3.17 -15.02 -10.54
N ARG A 97 3.81 -16.18 -10.62
CA ARG A 97 5.12 -16.47 -10.02
C ARG A 97 6.14 -16.81 -11.10
#